data_AF-A0A4R4T760-F1
#
_entry.id   AF-A0A4R4T760-F1
#
_cell.length_a   1.000
_cell.length_b   1.000
_cell.length_c   1.000
_cell.angle_alpha   90.00
_cell.angle_beta   90.00
_cell.angle_gamma   90.00
#
_symmetry.space_group_name_H-M   'P 1'
#
loop_
_entity.id
_entity.type
_entity.pdbx_description
1 polymer ?
#
loop_
_entity_poly.entity_id
_entity_poly.type
_entity_poly.pdbx_seq_one_letter_code
_entity_poly.pdbx_strand_id
1 'polypeptide(L)' 'MQVVFASLVFAAVVAISSMVYANSVARASERSLCDLVVRLDDTYRATPPQNATGLQLAAEIGRLRSELNCPKSRAPRG' A
#
# COMPACT_ATOMS: atom_id res chain seq x y z
N MET A 1 -41.82 -18.35 3.17
CA MET A 1 -40.57 -18.60 2.42
C MET A 1 -39.95 -17.33 1.82
N GLN A 2 -40.72 -16.41 1.21
CA GLN A 2 -40.17 -15.18 0.59
C GLN A 2 -39.30 -14.32 1.51
N VAL A 3 -39.68 -14.14 2.78
CA VAL A 3 -38.95 -13.28 3.72
C VAL A 3 -37.55 -13.82 4.08
N VAL A 4 -37.40 -15.15 4.12
CA VAL A 4 -36.13 -15.83 4.42
C VAL A 4 -35.17 -15.74 3.22
N PHE A 5 -35.70 -15.84 2.00
CA PHE A 5 -34.92 -15.62 0.79
C PHE A 5 -34.44 -14.17 0.68
N ALA A 6 -35.32 -13.19 0.97
CA ALA A 6 -34.95 -11.78 0.94
C ALA A 6 -33.84 -11.44 1.95
N SER A 7 -33.92 -11.98 3.17
CA SER A 7 -32.88 -11.74 4.19
C SER A 7 -31.54 -12.41 3.86
N LEU A 8 -31.56 -13.63 3.30
CA LEU A 8 -30.34 -14.32 2.82
C LEU A 8 -29.65 -13.54 1.70
N VAL A 9 -30.42 -13.06 0.71
CA VAL A 9 -29.87 -12.26 -0.39
C VAL A 9 -29.29 -10.94 0.13
N PHE A 10 -29.99 -10.26 1.04
CA PHE A 10 -29.50 -9.01 1.63
C PHE A 10 -28.18 -9.23 2.41
N ALA A 11 -28.11 -10.27 3.24
CA ALA A 11 -26.90 -10.61 3.97
C ALA A 11 -25.72 -10.95 3.03
N ALA A 12 -25.98 -11.68 1.95
CA ALA A 12 -24.96 -11.99 0.94
C ALA A 12 -24.43 -10.73 0.25
N VAL A 13 -25.30 -9.80 -0.15
CA VAL A 13 -24.91 -8.54 -0.80
C VAL A 13 -24.05 -7.68 0.11
N VAL A 14 -24.41 -7.54 1.40
CA VAL A 14 -23.63 -6.76 2.37
C VAL A 14 -22.25 -7.38 2.61
N ALA A 15 -22.17 -8.71 2.74
CA ALA A 15 -20.91 -9.42 2.91
C ALA A 15 -19.97 -9.24 1.70
N ILE A 16 -20.48 -9.41 0.48
CA ILE A 16 -19.70 -9.23 -0.75
C ILE A 16 -19.21 -7.78 -0.87
N SER A 17 -20.09 -6.81 -0.61
CA SER A 17 -19.76 -5.39 -0.68
C SER A 17 -18.66 -5.01 0.32
N SER A 18 -18.73 -5.56 1.54
CA SER A 18 -17.71 -5.36 2.58
C SER A 18 -16.35 -5.93 2.18
N MET A 19 -16.32 -7.12 1.56
CA MET A 19 -15.08 -7.72 1.06
C MET A 19 -14.46 -6.92 -0.08
N VAL A 20 -15.28 -6.45 -1.03
CA VAL A 20 -14.82 -5.60 -2.14
C VAL A 20 -14.26 -4.28 -1.62
N TYR A 21 -14.96 -3.65 -0.68
CA TYR A 21 -14.51 -2.40 -0.07
C TYR A 21 -13.19 -2.60 0.70
N ALA A 22 -13.12 -3.61 1.58
CA ALA A 22 -11.90 -3.91 2.33
C ALA A 22 -10.71 -4.19 1.41
N ASN A 23 -10.92 -4.94 0.33
CA ASN A 23 -9.88 -5.21 -0.67
C ASN A 23 -9.48 -3.94 -1.45
N SER A 24 -10.44 -3.06 -1.77
CA SER A 24 -10.15 -1.79 -2.44
C SER A 24 -9.36 -0.82 -1.56
N VAL A 25 -9.70 -0.73 -0.27
CA VAL A 25 -8.99 0.09 0.72
C VAL A 25 -7.60 -0.49 0.98
N ALA A 26 -7.48 -1.81 1.12
CA ALA A 26 -6.18 -2.47 1.27
C ALA A 26 -5.26 -2.14 0.08
N ARG A 27 -5.75 -2.31 -1.16
CA ARG A 27 -4.98 -1.99 -2.38
C ARG A 27 -4.63 -0.51 -2.51
N ALA A 28 -5.54 0.40 -2.13
CA ALA A 28 -5.26 1.83 -2.16
C ALA A 28 -4.20 2.22 -1.12
N SER A 29 -4.29 1.65 0.07
CA SER A 29 -3.35 1.86 1.17
C SER A 29 -1.96 1.31 0.82
N GLU A 30 -1.88 0.10 0.26
CA GLU A 30 -0.64 -0.51 -0.25
C GLU A 30 0.04 0.38 -1.30
N ARG A 31 -0.71 0.91 -2.27
CA ARG A 31 -0.15 1.82 -3.28
C ARG A 31 0.38 3.11 -2.68
N SER A 32 -0.37 3.71 -1.75
CA SER A 32 0.05 4.94 -1.08
C SER A 32 1.31 4.72 -0.24
N LEU A 33 1.38 3.58 0.46
CA LEU A 33 2.55 3.20 1.24
C LEU A 33 3.75 2.97 0.33
N CYS A 34 3.58 2.24 -0.77
CA CYS A 34 4.65 2.01 -1.72
C CYS A 34 5.16 3.31 -2.34
N ASP A 35 4.28 4.22 -2.72
CA ASP A 35 4.66 5.52 -3.26
C ASP A 35 5.48 6.35 -2.25
N LEU A 36 5.06 6.36 -0.97
CA LEU A 36 5.81 7.00 0.09
C LEU A 36 7.21 6.39 0.26
N VAL A 37 7.29 5.06 0.44
CA VAL A 37 8.57 4.35 0.68
C VAL A 37 9.52 4.50 -0.51
N VAL A 38 9.00 4.42 -1.72
CA VAL A 38 9.79 4.61 -2.96
C VAL A 38 10.36 6.03 -3.02
N ARG A 39 9.54 7.06 -2.79
CA ARG A 39 10.04 8.45 -2.77
C ARG A 39 11.09 8.68 -1.69
N LEU A 40 10.91 8.08 -0.52
CA LEU A 40 11.84 8.22 0.59
C LEU A 40 13.18 7.52 0.29
N ASP A 41 13.15 6.29 -0.23
CA ASP A 41 14.34 5.56 -0.67
C ASP A 41 15.07 6.32 -1.79
N ASP A 42 14.34 6.80 -2.80
CA ASP A 42 14.92 7.56 -3.91
C ASP A 42 15.55 8.88 -3.41
N THR A 43 14.93 9.54 -2.42
CA THR A 43 15.47 10.75 -1.78
C THR A 43 16.77 10.45 -1.05
N TYR A 44 16.82 9.39 -0.24
CA TYR A 44 18.03 9.01 0.48
C TYR A 44 19.15 8.50 -0.44
N ARG A 45 18.81 7.94 -1.60
CA ARG A 45 19.78 7.61 -2.65
C ARG A 45 20.35 8.84 -3.35
N ALA A 46 19.50 9.83 -3.62
CA ALA A 46 19.90 11.08 -4.26
C ALA A 46 20.74 11.97 -3.32
N THR A 47 20.33 12.04 -2.06
CA THR A 47 21.00 12.84 -1.02
C THR A 47 21.28 11.96 0.19
N PRO A 48 22.43 11.25 0.20
CA PRO A 48 22.79 10.35 1.28
C PRO A 48 22.92 11.10 2.61
N PRO A 49 22.32 10.58 3.70
CA PRO A 49 22.49 11.16 5.03
C PRO A 49 23.92 10.93 5.51
N GLN A 50 24.48 11.92 6.21
CA GLN A 50 25.88 11.93 6.63
C GLN A 50 26.09 11.43 8.07
N ASN A 51 25.01 11.23 8.84
CA ASN A 51 25.08 10.77 10.22
C ASN A 51 24.66 9.30 10.34
N ALA A 52 25.14 8.63 11.41
CA ALA A 52 24.94 7.20 11.60
C ALA A 52 23.45 6.80 11.65
N THR A 53 22.63 7.57 12.34
CA THR A 53 21.18 7.32 12.44
C THR A 53 20.48 7.41 11.08
N GLY A 54 20.83 8.42 10.28
CA GLY A 54 20.26 8.60 8.96
C GLY A 54 20.68 7.50 7.98
N LEU A 55 21.92 7.01 8.06
CA LEU A 55 22.38 5.87 7.26
C LEU A 55 21.63 4.59 7.62
N GLN A 56 21.40 4.34 8.90
CA GLN A 56 20.57 3.20 9.34
C GLN A 56 19.13 3.34 8.83
N LEU A 57 18.55 4.53 8.92
CA LEU A 57 17.18 4.78 8.46
C LEU A 57 17.06 4.59 6.94
N ALA A 58 18.02 5.09 6.17
CA ALA A 58 18.07 4.90 4.72
C ALA A 58 18.18 3.41 4.35
N ALA A 59 18.99 2.64 5.06
CA ALA A 59 19.09 1.19 4.87
C ALA A 59 17.76 0.48 5.18
N GLU A 60 17.10 0.85 6.28
CA GLU A 60 15.82 0.27 6.69
C GLU A 60 14.71 0.59 5.68
N ILE A 61 14.70 1.79 5.12
CA ILE A 61 13.76 2.18 4.07
C ILE A 61 14.01 1.39 2.78
N GLY A 62 15.27 1.18 2.40
CA GLY A 62 15.63 0.32 1.27
C GLY A 62 15.21 -1.14 1.46
N ARG A 63 15.32 -1.64 2.71
CA ARG A 63 14.80 -2.96 3.10
C ARG A 63 13.28 -3.01 2.99
N LEU A 64 12.59 -2.03 3.55
CA LEU A 64 11.13 -1.93 3.53
C LEU A 64 10.57 -1.87 2.10
N ARG A 65 11.23 -1.15 1.20
CA ARG A 65 10.89 -1.11 -0.23
C ARG A 65 10.93 -2.51 -0.86
N SER A 66 11.91 -3.32 -0.49
CA SER A 66 12.11 -4.68 -0.99
C SER A 66 11.09 -5.66 -0.41
N GLU A 67 10.83 -5.59 0.89
CA GLU A 67 9.84 -6.43 1.58
C GLU A 67 8.42 -6.19 1.05
N LEU A 68 8.06 -4.93 0.79
CA LEU A 68 6.76 -4.56 0.24
C LEU A 68 6.67 -4.80 -1.29
N ASN A 69 7.73 -5.28 -1.94
CA ASN A 69 7.82 -5.48 -3.39
C ASN A 69 7.38 -4.23 -4.19
N CYS A 70 7.71 -3.04 -3.68
CA CYS A 70 7.25 -1.80 -4.31
C CYS A 70 7.95 -1.61 -5.67
N PRO A 71 7.20 -1.31 -6.74
CA PRO A 71 7.78 -1.11 -8.06
C PRO A 71 8.72 0.10 -8.05
N LYS A 72 9.72 0.11 -8.96
CA LYS A 72 10.54 1.31 -9.17
C LYS A 72 9.63 2.48 -9.51
N SER A 73 9.96 3.66 -8.96
CA SER A 73 9.26 4.90 -9.28
C SER A 73 9.24 5.04 -10.81
N ARG A 74 8.05 5.08 -11.41
CA ARG A 74 7.97 5.51 -12.80
C ARG A 74 8.28 7.00 -12.77
N ALA A 75 9.38 7.39 -13.40
CA ALA A 75 9.66 8.79 -13.66
C ALA A 75 8.38 9.46 -14.20
N PRO A 76 7.99 10.65 -13.72
CA PRO A 76 6.89 11.37 -14.31
C PRO A 76 7.21 11.53 -15.81
N ARG A 77 6.33 11.01 -16.67
CA ARG A 77 6.40 11.33 -18.09
C ARG A 77 6.08 12.82 -18.17
N GLY A 78 7.12 13.62 -18.42
CA GLY A 78 6.99 15.01 -18.83
C GLY A 78 6.28 15.12 -20.18
#